data_AF-A0A7L2YAH8-F1
#
_entry.id   AF-A0A7L2YAH8-F1
#
_cell.length_a   1.000
_cell.length_b   1.000
_cell.length_c   1.000
_cell.angle_alpha   90.00
_cell.angle_beta   90.00
_cell.angle_gamma   90.00
#
_symmetry.space_group_name_H-M   'P 1'
#
loop_
_entity.id
_entity.type
_entity.pdbx_description
1 polymer ?
#
loop_
_entity_poly.entity_id
_entity_poly.type
_entity_poly.pdbx_seq_one_letter_code
_entity_poly.pdbx_strand_id
1 'polypeptide(L)'
;RAVGTFARALDCSSSVRQPSLHMSAAAASRDITLFHAMDTLHKHNYDLSSAISVLVPLGGPVLCRDEMEEWSASEASLFEEALEKYGKDFNDIRQDFLPWKSLTSIIEYYYMWKTTDRYVQQV
;
A
#
# COMPACT_ATOMS: atom_id res chain seq x y z
N ARG A 1 9.84 9.53 1.69
CA ARG A 1 10.21 8.48 2.68
C ARG A 1 10.00 8.95 4.12
N ALA A 2 10.85 9.83 4.69
CA ALA A 2 10.71 10.26 6.09
C ALA A 2 9.31 10.82 6.45
N VAL A 3 8.77 11.69 5.60
CA VAL A 3 7.39 12.20 5.73
C VAL A 3 6.37 11.07 5.79
N GLY A 4 6.48 10.08 4.90
CA GLY A 4 5.58 8.93 4.87
C GLY A 4 5.71 7.99 6.07
N THR A 5 6.91 7.85 6.65
CA THR A 5 7.12 7.10 7.91
C THR A 5 6.46 7.81 9.08
N PHE A 6 6.65 9.13 9.17
CA PHE A 6 6.01 9.95 10.20
C PHE A 6 4.49 9.97 10.05
N ALA A 7 3.97 10.07 8.82
CA ALA A 7 2.53 10.02 8.54
C ALA A 7 1.88 8.74 9.08
N ARG A 8 2.52 7.59 8.87
CA ARG A 8 2.04 6.29 9.40
C ARG A 8 2.06 6.22 10.92
N ALA A 9 3.03 6.87 11.55
CA ALA A 9 3.10 6.94 13.02
C ALA A 9 1.96 7.79 13.62
N LEU A 10 1.42 8.75 12.86
CA LEU A 10 0.27 9.57 13.28
C LEU A 10 -1.07 8.91 12.96
N ASP A 11 -1.11 7.99 11.99
CA ASP A 11 -2.33 7.33 11.55
C ASP A 11 -2.61 6.04 12.34
N CYS A 12 -3.74 6.01 13.05
CA CYS A 12 -4.13 4.87 13.90
C CYS A 12 -4.28 3.57 13.10
N SER A 13 -4.78 3.63 11.85
CA SER A 13 -4.95 2.45 11.02
C SER A 13 -3.60 1.83 10.61
N SER A 14 -2.62 2.69 10.33
CA SER A 14 -1.25 2.30 9.97
C SER A 14 -0.50 1.74 11.18
N SER A 15 -0.71 2.28 12.38
CA SER A 15 -0.09 1.77 13.61
C SER A 15 -0.49 0.31 13.91
N VAL A 16 -1.71 -0.10 13.54
CA VAL A 16 -2.15 -1.50 13.67
C VAL A 16 -1.52 -2.39 12.60
N ARG A 17 -1.37 -1.91 11.36
CA ARG A 17 -0.81 -2.66 10.24
C ARG A 17 0.71 -2.75 10.27
N GLN A 18 1.37 -1.73 10.82
CA GLN A 18 2.82 -1.56 10.86
C GLN A 18 3.26 -1.18 12.28
N PRO A 19 3.28 -2.16 13.19
CA PRO A 19 3.46 -1.90 14.62
C PRO A 19 4.89 -1.48 14.98
N SER A 20 5.84 -1.60 14.05
CA SER A 20 7.26 -1.33 14.30
C SER A 20 7.79 -0.23 13.38
N LEU A 21 8.82 0.48 13.85
CA LEU A 21 9.49 1.53 13.08
C LEU A 21 10.06 1.02 11.76
N HIS A 22 10.69 -0.17 11.76
CA HIS A 22 11.29 -0.71 10.54
C HIS A 22 10.22 -1.07 9.49
N MET A 23 9.05 -1.55 9.91
CA MET A 23 7.92 -1.83 9.00
C MET A 23 7.38 -0.53 8.40
N SER A 24 7.16 0.49 9.22
CA SER A 24 6.72 1.82 8.77
C SER A 24 7.72 2.51 7.85
N ALA A 25 9.02 2.33 8.11
CA ALA A 25 10.08 2.82 7.23
C ALA A 25 10.12 2.05 5.90
N ALA A 26 9.94 0.72 5.94
CA ALA A 26 9.92 -0.12 4.75
C ALA A 26 8.72 0.22 3.84
N ALA A 27 7.50 0.37 4.39
CA ALA A 27 6.34 0.76 3.58
C ALA A 27 6.47 2.16 2.97
N ALA A 28 6.93 3.14 3.75
CA ALA A 28 7.21 4.47 3.24
C ALA A 28 8.35 4.52 2.20
N SER A 29 9.08 3.41 2.03
CA SER A 29 10.15 3.25 1.04
C SER A 29 9.70 2.53 -0.24
N ARG A 30 8.45 2.04 -0.31
CA ARG A 30 7.86 1.38 -1.49
C ARG A 30 7.69 2.35 -2.65
N ASP A 31 7.64 1.80 -3.86
CA ASP A 31 7.69 2.56 -5.11
C ASP A 31 6.55 3.56 -5.27
N ILE A 32 5.36 3.29 -4.74
CA ILE A 32 4.24 4.24 -4.76
C ILE A 32 4.61 5.59 -4.14
N THR A 33 5.38 5.57 -3.05
CA THR A 33 5.86 6.80 -2.40
C THR A 33 6.94 7.49 -3.23
N LEU A 34 7.77 6.72 -3.96
CA LEU A 34 8.80 7.26 -4.84
C LEU A 34 8.19 7.91 -6.08
N PHE A 35 7.25 7.24 -6.75
CA PHE A 35 6.54 7.81 -7.89
C PHE A 35 5.82 9.09 -7.51
N HIS A 36 5.12 9.10 -6.38
CA HIS A 36 4.46 10.32 -5.90
C HIS A 36 5.46 11.46 -5.64
N ALA A 37 6.61 11.16 -5.03
CA ALA A 37 7.65 12.17 -4.80
C ALA A 37 8.21 12.74 -6.12
N MET A 38 8.45 11.89 -7.12
CA MET A 38 8.96 12.31 -8.43
C MET A 38 7.94 13.15 -9.20
N ASP A 39 6.67 12.75 -9.18
CA ASP A 39 5.56 13.51 -9.77
C ASP A 39 5.37 14.86 -9.07
N THR A 40 5.50 14.90 -7.74
CA THR A 40 5.43 16.15 -6.96
C THR A 40 6.55 17.11 -7.35
N LEU A 41 7.79 16.63 -7.47
CA LEU A 41 8.89 17.47 -7.94
C LEU A 41 8.62 18.03 -9.34
N HIS A 42 8.17 17.19 -10.28
CA HIS A 42 7.90 17.60 -11.64
C HIS A 42 6.77 18.66 -11.71
N LYS A 43 5.64 18.43 -11.03
CA LYS A 43 4.49 19.35 -10.98
C LYS A 43 4.84 20.72 -10.42
N HIS A 44 5.83 20.79 -9.53
CA HIS A 44 6.32 22.02 -8.93
C HIS A 44 7.51 22.64 -9.68
N ASN A 45 7.70 22.28 -10.96
CA ASN A 45 8.81 22.77 -11.79
C ASN A 45 10.19 22.55 -11.14
N TYR A 46 10.33 21.48 -10.36
CA TYR A 46 11.52 21.14 -9.59
C TYR A 46 11.92 22.19 -8.53
N ASP A 47 11.03 23.08 -8.13
CA ASP A 47 11.23 23.92 -6.95
C ASP A 47 11.04 23.09 -5.67
N LEU A 48 12.14 22.86 -4.97
CA LEU A 48 12.18 22.04 -3.77
C LEU A 48 11.33 22.64 -2.63
N SER A 49 11.32 23.96 -2.47
CA SER A 49 10.58 24.61 -1.38
C SER A 49 9.08 24.42 -1.57
N SER A 50 8.60 24.69 -2.79
CA SER A 50 7.20 24.46 -3.15
C SER A 50 6.83 22.98 -3.04
N ALA A 51 7.65 22.06 -3.57
CA ALA A 51 7.38 20.63 -3.52
C ALA A 51 7.30 20.08 -2.08
N ILE A 52 8.22 20.48 -1.19
CA ILE A 52 8.21 20.05 0.22
C ILE A 52 6.95 20.55 0.95
N SER A 53 6.50 21.78 0.66
CA SER A 53 5.30 22.34 1.29
C SER A 53 4.04 21.50 1.02
N VAL A 54 3.96 20.84 -0.14
CA VAL A 54 2.84 19.97 -0.52
C VAL A 54 2.93 18.59 0.12
N LEU A 55 4.12 18.13 0.52
CA LEU A 55 4.28 16.87 1.24
C LEU A 55 3.81 16.97 2.70
N VAL A 56 3.74 18.19 3.26
CA VAL A 56 3.30 18.46 4.64
C VAL A 56 2.30 19.63 4.67
N PRO A 57 1.08 19.45 4.12
CA PRO A 57 0.04 20.46 4.19
C PRO A 57 -0.45 20.67 5.64
N LEU A 58 -1.23 21.73 5.85
CA LEU A 58 -1.79 22.09 7.17
C LEU A 58 -2.60 20.95 7.85
N GLY A 59 -3.14 20.01 7.05
CA GLY A 59 -3.89 18.85 7.55
C GLY A 59 -3.03 17.65 7.99
N GLY A 60 -1.70 17.73 7.87
CA GLY A 60 -0.78 16.66 8.20
C GLY A 60 -0.02 16.11 6.99
N PRO A 61 1.00 15.26 7.23
CA PRO A 61 1.86 14.75 6.18
C PRO A 61 1.12 13.82 5.19
N VAL A 62 1.53 13.86 3.93
CA VAL A 62 0.95 13.01 2.88
C VAL A 62 1.28 11.53 3.13
N LEU A 63 0.26 10.69 2.93
CA LEU A 63 0.36 9.24 3.07
C LEU A 63 0.00 8.54 1.76
N CYS A 64 0.99 7.88 1.16
CA CYS A 64 0.81 7.05 -0.03
C CYS A 64 0.87 5.57 0.38
N ARG A 65 -0.18 4.81 0.09
CA ARG A 65 -0.25 3.35 0.28
C ARG A 65 -0.58 2.70 -1.05
N ASP A 66 0.00 1.55 -1.28
CA ASP A 66 -0.44 0.67 -2.36
C ASP A 66 -1.39 -0.39 -1.84
N GLU A 67 -1.95 -1.21 -2.73
CA GLU A 67 -2.95 -2.21 -2.37
C GLU A 67 -2.43 -3.19 -1.29
N MET A 68 -1.15 -3.56 -1.32
CA MET A 68 -0.56 -4.46 -0.31
C MET A 68 -0.68 -3.90 1.11
N GLU A 69 -0.47 -2.60 1.27
CA GLU A 69 -0.56 -1.93 2.57
C GLU A 69 -1.99 -1.47 2.90
N GLU A 70 -2.80 -1.15 1.88
CA GLU A 70 -4.14 -0.58 2.06
C GLU A 70 -5.18 -1.62 2.52
N TRP A 71 -4.92 -2.91 2.27
CA TRP A 71 -5.86 -3.96 2.66
C TRP A 71 -5.82 -4.24 4.16
N SER A 72 -7.00 -4.50 4.72
CA SER A 72 -7.16 -4.99 6.09
C SER A 72 -6.70 -6.43 6.24
N ALA A 73 -6.41 -6.85 7.49
CA ALA A 73 -6.06 -8.24 7.79
C ALA A 73 -7.16 -9.23 7.37
N SER A 74 -8.43 -8.84 7.51
CA SER A 74 -9.58 -9.64 7.07
C SER A 74 -9.66 -9.77 5.55
N GLU A 75 -9.39 -8.70 4.80
CA GLU A 75 -9.38 -8.76 3.32
C GLU A 75 -8.22 -9.62 2.80
N ALA A 76 -7.04 -9.51 3.42
CA ALA A 76 -5.90 -10.38 3.12
C ALA A 76 -6.23 -11.87 3.38
N SER A 77 -6.93 -12.16 4.48
CA SER A 77 -7.37 -13.53 4.80
C SER A 77 -8.38 -14.06 3.78
N LEU A 78 -9.39 -13.25 3.42
CA LEU A 78 -10.38 -13.60 2.39
C LEU A 78 -9.71 -13.87 1.03
N PHE A 79 -8.70 -13.07 0.67
CA PHE A 79 -7.95 -13.28 -0.56
C PHE A 79 -7.22 -14.60 -0.60
N GLU A 80 -6.55 -14.97 0.48
CA GLU A 80 -5.81 -16.23 0.56
C GLU A 80 -6.75 -17.44 0.48
N GLU A 81 -7.88 -17.40 1.18
CA GLU A 81 -8.92 -18.43 1.08
C GLU A 81 -9.49 -18.54 -0.34
N ALA A 82 -9.78 -17.40 -0.97
CA ALA A 82 -10.29 -17.36 -2.33
C ALA A 82 -9.26 -17.86 -3.36
N LEU A 83 -7.99 -17.52 -3.18
CA LEU A 83 -6.88 -17.96 -4.04
C LEU A 83 -6.64 -19.46 -3.91
N GLU A 84 -6.79 -20.04 -2.72
CA GLU A 84 -6.74 -21.49 -2.51
C GLU A 84 -7.92 -22.20 -3.18
N LYS A 85 -9.13 -21.63 -3.09
CA LYS A 85 -10.36 -22.21 -3.65
C LYS A 85 -10.46 -22.11 -5.17
N TYR A 86 -10.14 -20.94 -5.74
CA TYR A 86 -10.38 -20.61 -7.15
C TYR A 86 -9.09 -20.46 -7.97
N GLY A 87 -7.92 -20.63 -7.35
CA GLY A 87 -6.66 -20.40 -8.03
C GLY A 87 -6.52 -18.92 -8.44
N LYS A 88 -6.23 -18.66 -9.71
CA LYS A 88 -6.03 -17.28 -10.23
C LYS A 88 -7.24 -16.76 -11.00
N ASP A 89 -8.43 -17.31 -10.76
CA ASP A 89 -9.65 -16.72 -11.30
C ASP A 89 -10.05 -15.49 -10.48
N PHE A 90 -9.49 -14.34 -10.85
CA PHE A 90 -9.73 -13.09 -10.13
C PHE A 90 -11.17 -12.57 -10.27
N ASN A 91 -11.93 -13.02 -11.28
CA ASN A 91 -13.34 -12.64 -11.39
C ASN A 91 -14.16 -13.35 -10.31
N ASP A 92 -13.94 -14.65 -10.13
CA ASP A 92 -14.62 -15.45 -9.10
C ASP A 92 -14.17 -15.05 -7.69
N ILE A 93 -12.87 -14.79 -7.48
CA ILE A 93 -12.35 -14.23 -6.22
C ILE A 93 -13.06 -12.91 -5.89
N ARG A 94 -13.19 -12.00 -6.87
CA ARG A 94 -13.89 -10.75 -6.66
C ARG A 94 -15.36 -10.99 -6.35
N GLN A 95 -16.05 -11.79 -7.15
CA GLN A 95 -17.50 -11.94 -7.06
C GLN A 95 -17.92 -12.55 -5.71
N ASP A 96 -17.20 -13.57 -5.25
CA ASP A 96 -17.62 -14.35 -4.09
C ASP A 96 -16.98 -13.90 -2.76
N PHE A 97 -15.74 -13.39 -2.80
CA PHE A 97 -14.98 -13.07 -1.58
C PHE A 97 -14.74 -11.57 -1.38
N LEU A 98 -14.51 -10.81 -2.46
CA LEU A 98 -14.13 -9.40 -2.37
C LEU A 98 -14.96 -8.50 -3.32
N PRO A 99 -16.31 -8.52 -3.25
CA PRO A 99 -17.16 -7.84 -4.24
C PRO A 99 -17.04 -6.31 -4.21
N TRP A 100 -16.55 -5.75 -3.10
CA TRP A 100 -16.30 -4.32 -2.93
C TRP A 100 -14.95 -3.84 -3.48
N LYS A 101 -14.03 -4.76 -3.82
CA LYS A 101 -12.75 -4.41 -4.46
C LYS A 101 -12.91 -4.41 -5.97
N SER A 102 -12.17 -3.53 -6.63
CA SER A 102 -12.07 -3.55 -8.09
C SER A 102 -11.24 -4.76 -8.55
N LEU A 103 -11.49 -5.24 -9.76
CA LEU A 103 -10.67 -6.32 -10.31
C LEU A 103 -9.19 -5.91 -10.42
N THR A 104 -8.94 -4.67 -10.84
CA THR A 104 -7.58 -4.10 -10.95
C THR A 104 -6.86 -4.08 -9.61
N SER A 105 -7.50 -3.62 -8.53
CA SER A 105 -6.90 -3.61 -7.18
C SER A 105 -6.58 -5.01 -6.67
N ILE A 106 -7.41 -6.01 -7.00
CA ILE A 106 -7.14 -7.41 -6.62
C ILE A 106 -5.91 -7.96 -7.37
N ILE A 107 -5.80 -7.66 -8.66
CA ILE A 107 -4.65 -8.07 -9.48
C ILE A 107 -3.37 -7.38 -8.99
N GLU A 108 -3.42 -6.09 -8.69
CA GLU A 108 -2.29 -5.34 -8.13
C GLU A 108 -1.85 -5.94 -6.79
N TYR A 109 -2.81 -6.18 -5.88
CA TYR A 109 -2.56 -6.84 -4.60
C TYR A 109 -1.88 -8.21 -4.80
N TYR A 110 -2.38 -9.05 -5.70
CA TYR A 110 -1.82 -10.36 -5.99
C TYR A 110 -0.33 -10.29 -6.34
N TYR A 111 0.06 -9.41 -7.26
CA TYR A 111 1.46 -9.32 -7.69
C TYR A 111 2.38 -8.80 -6.58
N MET A 112 1.88 -7.92 -5.70
CA MET A 112 2.63 -7.51 -4.51
C MET A 112 2.72 -8.64 -3.48
N TRP A 113 1.61 -9.32 -3.19
CA TRP A 113 1.53 -10.41 -2.22
C TRP A 113 2.45 -11.59 -2.58
N LYS A 114 2.61 -11.90 -3.87
CA LYS A 114 3.56 -12.91 -4.38
C LYS A 114 5.03 -12.67 -3.99
N THR A 115 5.39 -11.45 -3.58
CA THR A 115 6.76 -11.12 -3.16
C THR A 115 6.98 -11.29 -1.66
N THR A 116 5.94 -11.64 -0.91
CA THR A 116 6.05 -11.85 0.53
C THR A 116 6.77 -13.16 0.86
N ASP A 117 7.51 -13.17 1.98
CA ASP A 117 8.20 -14.36 2.48
C ASP A 117 7.25 -15.54 2.66
N ARG A 118 6.01 -15.27 3.07
CA ARG A 118 4.97 -16.28 3.28
C ARG A 118 4.65 -17.06 1.99
N TYR A 119 4.55 -16.38 0.85
CA TYR A 119 4.34 -17.04 -0.44
C TYR A 119 5.59 -17.83 -0.86
N VAL A 120 6.77 -17.23 -0.71
CA VAL A 120 8.04 -17.87 -1.11
C VAL A 120 8.31 -19.17 -0.34
N GLN A 121 7.91 -19.23 0.94
CA GLN A 121 8.06 -20.43 1.78
C GLN A 121 7.07 -21.56 1.46
N GLN A 122 6.01 -21.29 0.70
CA GLN A 122 4.99 -22.28 0.33
C GLN A 122 5.27 -22.99 -1.01
N VAL A 123 6.26 -22.50 -1.78
CA VAL A 123 6.73 -23.10 -3.05
C VAL A 123 7.93 -24.00 -2.78
#